data_AF-A0A9E3IZC5-F1
#
_entry.id   AF-A0A9E3IZC5-F1
#
_cell.length_a   1.000
_cell.length_b   1.000
_cell.length_c   1.000
_cell.angle_alpha   90.00
_cell.angle_beta   90.00
_cell.angle_gamma   90.00
#
_symmetry.space_group_name_H-M   'P 1'
#
loop_
_entity.id
_entity.type
_entity.pdbx_description
1 polymer ?
#
loop_
_entity_poly.entity_id
_entity_poly.type
_entity_poly.pdbx_seq_one_letter_code
_entity_poly.pdbx_strand_id
1 'polypeptide(L)'
;MATLAATGNFGIDLDQVDIGILLFGLLRIANSTTYAVDVDGEITSFLGSGLKYDASYTPIGGVVNRITDSYLGQAVFDITGLNTPATQFVVWALSGDNSAMKQTLLAGADLFTGSSFDDLLRGYDGSDTIVGGLGNDSLDGGAGADSITAGAGNDVVVDASGANYLRGDDGNDIIRGGAEFDDINGNVGNDTAFGGPGDDWVVGGKDNDSLSGDAGADLVYGNLGNDTCDGGEGDDIVRGGQDNDVVIGGAGNDFVSGDKGSDTMTGGAGADIFHSFGDAGIDRVTDFHVAEGDRVMLDPGTQYSVSQIGSDTVINMVGGGQMVLVGVTMSSLSGTWIFGA
;
A
#
# COMPACT_ATOMS: atom_id res chain seq x y z
N MET A 1 10.02 -19.36 -5.31
CA MET A 1 9.14 -19.15 -6.44
C MET A 1 8.22 -20.33 -6.68
N ALA A 2 7.34 -20.50 -5.71
CA ALA A 2 5.99 -20.94 -5.96
C ALA A 2 5.26 -19.88 -6.82
N THR A 3 4.21 -20.32 -7.50
CA THR A 3 3.30 -19.42 -8.22
C THR A 3 1.88 -19.86 -7.97
N LEU A 4 1.08 -18.99 -7.37
CA LEU A 4 -0.35 -19.14 -7.17
C LEU A 4 -1.08 -18.36 -8.27
N ALA A 5 -2.03 -19.02 -8.93
CA ALA A 5 -2.91 -18.38 -9.90
C ALA A 5 -4.37 -18.79 -9.68
N ALA A 6 -5.28 -17.83 -9.80
CA ALA A 6 -6.71 -18.10 -9.96
C ALA A 6 -6.97 -18.92 -11.21
N THR A 7 -7.92 -19.87 -11.12
CA THR A 7 -8.24 -20.76 -12.26
C THR A 7 -9.73 -20.91 -12.55
N GLY A 8 -10.60 -20.23 -11.79
CA GLY A 8 -12.04 -20.26 -12.03
C GLY A 8 -12.76 -19.01 -11.54
N ASN A 9 -14.01 -19.20 -11.08
CA ASN A 9 -14.96 -18.11 -10.84
C ASN A 9 -15.22 -17.82 -9.36
N PHE A 10 -14.20 -17.99 -8.53
CA PHE A 10 -14.25 -17.73 -7.10
C PHE A 10 -13.05 -16.88 -6.72
N GLY A 11 -13.24 -16.03 -5.70
CA GLY A 11 -12.14 -15.43 -4.99
C GLY A 11 -11.29 -16.49 -4.31
N ILE A 12 -9.99 -16.27 -4.28
CA ILE A 12 -9.02 -17.12 -3.62
C ILE A 12 -9.00 -16.76 -2.13
N ASP A 13 -9.16 -17.75 -1.27
CA ASP A 13 -8.88 -17.60 0.16
C ASP A 13 -7.95 -18.74 0.60
N LEU A 14 -6.65 -18.42 0.72
CA LEU A 14 -5.64 -19.39 1.18
C LEU A 14 -5.81 -19.77 2.66
N ASP A 15 -6.59 -19.02 3.44
CA ASP A 15 -6.91 -19.34 4.82
C ASP A 15 -8.02 -20.39 4.94
N GLN A 16 -8.82 -20.62 3.89
CA GLN A 16 -9.73 -21.78 3.81
C GLN A 16 -9.02 -23.10 3.48
N VAL A 17 -7.78 -23.06 2.97
CA VAL A 17 -7.07 -24.29 2.59
C VAL A 17 -6.72 -25.10 3.85
N ASP A 18 -7.53 -26.13 4.12
CA ASP A 18 -7.33 -27.04 5.22
C ASP A 18 -6.73 -28.36 4.76
N ILE A 19 -5.46 -28.57 5.09
CA ILE A 19 -4.72 -29.78 4.74
C ILE A 19 -5.07 -30.98 5.63
N GLY A 20 -5.73 -30.74 6.77
CA GLY A 20 -6.25 -31.78 7.64
C GLY A 20 -7.18 -32.73 6.87
N ILE A 21 -7.93 -32.20 5.90
CA ILE A 21 -8.86 -32.99 5.09
C ILE A 21 -8.19 -34.04 4.21
N LEU A 22 -6.91 -33.88 3.87
CA LEU A 22 -6.22 -34.78 2.96
C LEU A 22 -6.19 -36.23 3.42
N LEU A 23 -6.21 -36.49 4.73
CA LEU A 23 -6.14 -37.85 5.27
C LEU A 23 -7.50 -38.40 5.68
N PHE A 24 -8.54 -37.56 5.66
CA PHE A 24 -9.86 -37.90 6.18
C PHE A 24 -10.99 -37.76 5.15
N GLY A 25 -10.75 -37.09 4.03
CA GLY A 25 -11.70 -36.95 2.94
C GLY A 25 -11.82 -38.20 2.06
N LEU A 26 -12.71 -38.13 1.07
CA LEU A 26 -12.96 -39.21 0.14
C LEU A 26 -11.88 -39.24 -0.95
N LEU A 27 -11.01 -40.24 -0.91
CA LEU A 27 -9.97 -40.43 -1.92
C LEU A 27 -10.57 -40.56 -3.33
N ARG A 28 -10.19 -39.67 -4.24
CA ARG A 28 -10.59 -39.67 -5.65
C ARG A 28 -9.55 -40.36 -6.52
N ILE A 29 -8.27 -40.02 -6.33
CA ILE A 29 -7.15 -40.50 -7.15
C ILE A 29 -5.91 -40.69 -6.26
N ALA A 30 -5.22 -41.81 -6.43
CA ALA A 30 -3.86 -42.03 -5.92
C ALA A 30 -3.05 -42.82 -6.95
N ASN A 31 -2.12 -42.16 -7.62
CA ASN A 31 -1.19 -42.76 -8.57
C ASN A 31 0.19 -42.09 -8.47
N SER A 32 1.15 -42.50 -9.30
CA SER A 32 2.55 -42.03 -9.23
C SER A 32 2.75 -40.53 -9.48
N THR A 33 1.73 -39.82 -9.96
CA THR A 33 1.78 -38.39 -10.27
C THR A 33 0.70 -37.56 -9.59
N THR A 34 -0.34 -38.18 -9.02
CA THR A 34 -1.51 -37.46 -8.50
C THR A 34 -2.05 -38.12 -7.25
N TYR A 35 -2.32 -37.31 -6.24
CA TYR A 35 -3.14 -37.62 -5.07
C TYR A 35 -4.27 -36.60 -4.97
N ALA A 36 -5.53 -37.02 -4.90
CA ALA A 36 -6.67 -36.10 -4.88
C ALA A 36 -7.73 -36.59 -3.90
N VAL A 37 -8.23 -35.68 -3.07
CA VAL A 37 -9.17 -35.96 -1.98
C VAL A 37 -10.34 -34.98 -2.09
N ASP A 38 -11.54 -35.48 -1.84
CA ASP A 38 -12.77 -34.71 -1.91
C ASP A 38 -13.43 -34.62 -0.52
N VAL A 39 -13.77 -33.42 -0.10
CA VAL A 39 -14.62 -33.15 1.06
C VAL A 39 -15.77 -32.25 0.65
N ASP A 40 -16.99 -32.77 0.75
CA ASP A 40 -18.23 -32.04 0.47
C ASP A 40 -18.25 -31.29 -0.90
N GLY A 41 -17.53 -31.81 -1.89
CA GLY A 41 -17.47 -31.25 -3.24
C GLY A 41 -16.27 -30.32 -3.50
N GLU A 42 -15.44 -30.07 -2.50
CA GLU A 42 -14.12 -29.44 -2.62
C GLU A 42 -13.06 -30.52 -2.86
N ILE A 43 -12.28 -30.40 -3.93
CA ILE A 43 -11.25 -31.36 -4.33
C ILE A 43 -9.89 -30.68 -4.32
N THR A 44 -9.11 -30.97 -3.29
CA THR A 44 -7.69 -30.61 -3.23
C THR A 44 -6.84 -31.74 -3.83
N SER A 45 -5.99 -31.40 -4.79
CA SER A 45 -5.13 -32.35 -5.50
C SER A 45 -3.66 -31.96 -5.43
N PHE A 46 -2.81 -32.95 -5.15
CA PHE A 46 -1.37 -32.87 -5.20
C PHE A 46 -0.85 -33.55 -6.43
N LEU A 47 -0.19 -32.77 -7.27
CA LEU A 47 0.50 -33.24 -8.45
C LEU A 47 1.99 -33.25 -8.16
N GLY A 48 2.64 -34.36 -8.51
CA GLY A 48 3.98 -34.62 -8.06
C GLY A 48 4.73 -35.63 -8.91
N SER A 49 5.96 -35.89 -8.49
CA SER A 49 6.84 -36.84 -9.15
C SER A 49 7.20 -38.00 -8.22
N GLY A 50 6.97 -39.22 -8.72
CA GLY A 50 7.32 -40.44 -7.99
C GLY A 50 6.55 -40.64 -6.69
N LEU A 51 5.29 -40.19 -6.64
CA LEU A 51 4.42 -40.36 -5.48
C LEU A 51 4.24 -41.85 -5.17
N LYS A 52 4.40 -42.20 -3.89
CA LYS A 52 4.27 -43.56 -3.38
C LYS A 52 3.33 -43.56 -2.19
N TYR A 53 2.57 -44.62 -2.04
CA TYR A 53 1.59 -44.77 -0.98
C TYR A 53 1.75 -46.10 -0.26
N ASP A 54 1.34 -46.13 1.00
CA ASP A 54 1.17 -47.37 1.74
C ASP A 54 -0.15 -48.09 1.37
N ALA A 55 -0.48 -49.16 2.11
CA ALA A 55 -1.71 -49.93 1.88
C ALA A 55 -3.01 -49.16 2.19
N SER A 56 -2.91 -48.07 2.96
CA SER A 56 -4.02 -47.18 3.30
C SER A 56 -4.08 -45.96 2.38
N TYR A 57 -3.27 -45.95 1.31
CA TYR A 57 -3.11 -44.82 0.39
C TYR A 57 -2.56 -43.54 1.04
N THR A 58 -1.88 -43.64 2.18
CA THR A 58 -1.18 -42.51 2.79
C THR A 58 0.13 -42.26 2.02
N PRO A 59 0.45 -41.02 1.62
CA PRO A 59 1.71 -40.71 0.96
C PRO A 59 2.93 -41.05 1.82
N ILE A 60 3.82 -41.91 1.30
CA ILE A 60 5.06 -42.34 1.99
C ILE A 60 6.33 -41.96 1.22
N GLY A 61 6.20 -41.29 0.09
CA GLY A 61 7.34 -40.83 -0.69
C GLY A 61 6.94 -40.15 -1.99
N GLY A 62 7.95 -39.59 -2.66
CA GLY A 62 7.77 -38.72 -3.82
C GLY A 62 7.80 -37.24 -3.42
N VAL A 63 7.66 -36.38 -4.41
CA VAL A 63 7.72 -34.92 -4.27
C VAL A 63 6.42 -34.33 -4.78
N VAL A 64 5.83 -33.42 -4.04
CA VAL A 64 4.70 -32.59 -4.47
C VAL A 64 5.27 -31.36 -5.16
N ASN A 65 4.86 -31.16 -6.41
CA ASN A 65 5.31 -30.07 -7.27
C ASN A 65 4.23 -29.01 -7.52
N ARG A 66 2.97 -29.39 -7.28
CA ARG A 66 1.81 -28.54 -7.55
C ARG A 66 0.65 -28.94 -6.65
N ILE A 67 -0.10 -27.95 -6.17
CA ILE A 67 -1.36 -28.11 -5.44
C ILE A 67 -2.44 -27.42 -6.27
N THR A 68 -3.56 -28.08 -6.49
CA THR A 68 -4.73 -27.45 -7.11
C THR A 68 -5.95 -27.65 -6.22
N ASP A 69 -6.82 -26.66 -6.22
CA ASP A 69 -8.12 -26.77 -5.57
C ASP A 69 -9.27 -26.56 -6.56
N SER A 70 -10.40 -27.21 -6.30
CA SER A 70 -11.62 -27.02 -7.08
C SER A 70 -12.86 -27.24 -6.23
N TYR A 71 -13.86 -26.39 -6.36
CA TYR A 71 -15.13 -26.49 -5.65
C TYR A 71 -16.28 -26.73 -6.62
N LEU A 72 -17.07 -27.79 -6.37
CA LEU A 72 -18.19 -28.21 -7.21
C LEU A 72 -17.82 -28.37 -8.69
N GLY A 73 -16.58 -28.81 -8.96
CA GLY A 73 -16.06 -29.04 -10.30
C GLY A 73 -15.56 -27.79 -11.03
N GLN A 74 -15.51 -26.63 -10.37
CA GLN A 74 -14.86 -25.43 -10.87
C GLN A 74 -13.53 -25.25 -10.16
N ALA A 75 -12.47 -24.93 -10.90
CA ALA A 75 -11.16 -24.70 -10.30
C ALA A 75 -11.18 -23.42 -9.45
N VAL A 76 -10.45 -23.42 -8.33
CA VAL A 76 -10.31 -22.26 -7.45
C VAL A 76 -8.92 -21.67 -7.69
N PHE A 77 -7.88 -22.38 -7.25
CA PHE A 77 -6.49 -21.96 -7.41
C PHE A 77 -5.57 -23.09 -7.87
N ASP A 78 -4.41 -22.68 -8.38
CA ASP A 78 -3.31 -23.54 -8.79
C ASP A 78 -1.98 -23.00 -8.25
N ILE A 79 -1.36 -23.73 -7.32
CA ILE A 79 -0.03 -23.44 -6.80
C ILE A 79 0.98 -24.36 -7.48
N THR A 80 1.90 -23.79 -8.25
CA THR A 80 2.98 -24.50 -8.94
C THR A 80 4.35 -24.13 -8.36
N GLY A 81 5.42 -24.73 -8.87
CA GLY A 81 6.79 -24.39 -8.45
C GLY A 81 7.25 -25.04 -7.12
N LEU A 82 6.42 -25.91 -6.54
CA LEU A 82 6.73 -26.56 -5.27
C LEU A 82 7.80 -27.66 -5.43
N ASN A 83 8.50 -27.95 -4.35
CA ASN A 83 9.48 -29.03 -4.27
C ASN A 83 9.52 -29.63 -2.86
N THR A 84 8.36 -30.11 -2.41
CA THR A 84 8.19 -30.52 -1.01
C THR A 84 7.94 -32.04 -0.94
N PRO A 85 8.63 -32.78 -0.05
CA PRO A 85 8.39 -34.21 0.10
C PRO A 85 6.92 -34.50 0.45
N ALA A 86 6.32 -35.49 -0.23
CA ALA A 86 4.92 -35.85 0.04
C ALA A 86 4.69 -36.31 1.49
N THR A 87 5.73 -36.85 2.14
CA THR A 87 5.69 -37.19 3.57
C THR A 87 5.54 -35.99 4.49
N GLN A 88 6.03 -34.81 4.08
CA GLN A 88 5.89 -33.58 4.88
C GLN A 88 4.44 -33.11 4.91
N PHE A 89 3.72 -33.22 3.79
CA PHE A 89 2.28 -32.97 3.74
C PHE A 89 1.49 -33.88 4.69
N VAL A 90 1.90 -35.15 4.82
CA VAL A 90 1.30 -36.07 5.79
C VAL A 90 1.56 -35.62 7.23
N VAL A 91 2.76 -35.12 7.54
CA VAL A 91 3.08 -34.57 8.86
C VAL A 91 2.14 -33.40 9.19
N TRP A 92 2.02 -32.42 8.29
CA TRP A 92 1.13 -31.27 8.49
C TRP A 92 -0.34 -31.65 8.59
N ALA A 93 -0.81 -32.58 7.76
CA ALA A 93 -2.19 -33.06 7.79
C ALA A 93 -2.53 -33.77 9.10
N LEU A 94 -1.61 -34.58 9.64
CA LEU A 94 -1.82 -35.27 10.93
C LEU A 94 -1.79 -34.31 12.12
N SER A 95 -1.03 -33.21 12.03
CA SER A 95 -0.99 -32.19 13.08
C SER A 95 -2.05 -31.11 12.95
N GLY A 96 -2.74 -31.02 11.81
CA GLY A 96 -3.65 -29.92 11.48
C GLY A 96 -2.93 -28.57 11.33
N ASP A 97 -1.64 -28.59 10.96
CA ASP A 97 -0.80 -27.39 10.95
C ASP A 97 -0.74 -26.75 9.55
N ASN A 98 -1.86 -26.13 9.17
CA ASN A 98 -2.01 -25.42 7.91
C ASN A 98 -1.09 -24.20 7.84
N SER A 99 -0.86 -23.54 8.97
CA SER A 99 -0.02 -22.34 9.06
C SER A 99 1.44 -22.66 8.77
N ALA A 100 2.00 -23.73 9.35
CA ALA A 100 3.38 -24.11 9.07
C ALA A 100 3.56 -24.62 7.63
N MET A 101 2.54 -25.27 7.07
CA MET A 101 2.55 -25.67 5.67
C MET A 101 2.68 -24.45 4.76
N LYS A 102 1.77 -23.46 4.89
CA LYS A 102 1.77 -22.27 4.03
C LYS A 102 3.06 -21.48 4.16
N GLN A 103 3.50 -21.20 5.39
CA GLN A 103 4.80 -20.55 5.65
C GLN A 103 6.00 -21.32 5.09
N THR A 104 5.95 -22.65 4.97
CA THR A 104 7.07 -23.41 4.40
C THR A 104 7.01 -23.44 2.88
N LEU A 105 5.80 -23.56 2.31
CA LEU A 105 5.62 -23.64 0.86
C LEU A 105 5.81 -22.29 0.18
N LEU A 106 5.50 -21.21 0.90
CA LEU A 106 5.46 -19.84 0.39
C LEU A 106 6.49 -18.94 1.11
N ALA A 107 7.68 -19.50 1.42
CA ALA A 107 8.68 -18.85 2.27
C ALA A 107 9.74 -18.03 1.51
N GLY A 108 9.61 -17.93 0.19
CA GLY A 108 10.62 -17.26 -0.64
C GLY A 108 9.94 -16.41 -1.68
N ALA A 109 10.72 -15.77 -2.55
CA ALA A 109 10.16 -14.91 -3.59
C ALA A 109 9.20 -15.67 -4.52
N ASP A 110 7.91 -15.37 -4.38
CA ASP A 110 6.79 -16.06 -4.99
C ASP A 110 5.89 -15.08 -5.77
N LEU A 111 5.00 -15.65 -6.58
CA LEU A 111 4.06 -14.89 -7.41
C LEU A 111 2.63 -15.30 -7.08
N PHE A 112 1.80 -14.34 -6.72
CA PHE A 112 0.39 -14.49 -6.47
C PHE A 112 -0.39 -13.69 -7.52
N THR A 113 -1.29 -14.37 -8.23
CA THR A 113 -2.23 -13.74 -9.16
C THR A 113 -3.63 -14.14 -8.75
N GLY A 114 -4.39 -13.18 -8.25
CA GLY A 114 -5.79 -13.30 -7.91
C GLY A 114 -6.67 -13.40 -9.15
N SER A 115 -7.96 -13.24 -8.91
CA SER A 115 -9.06 -13.57 -9.78
C SER A 115 -9.74 -12.29 -10.29
N SER A 116 -11.02 -12.41 -10.62
CA SER A 116 -11.88 -11.27 -10.93
C SER A 116 -12.94 -11.04 -9.83
N PHE A 117 -12.69 -11.58 -8.65
CA PHE A 117 -13.55 -11.59 -7.48
C PHE A 117 -12.69 -11.30 -6.26
N ASP A 118 -13.33 -10.81 -5.20
CA ASP A 118 -12.72 -10.53 -3.90
C ASP A 118 -11.79 -11.68 -3.42
N ASP A 119 -10.49 -11.44 -3.45
CA ASP A 119 -9.43 -12.38 -3.05
C ASP A 119 -8.84 -12.03 -1.68
N LEU A 120 -8.37 -13.04 -0.95
CA LEU A 120 -7.56 -12.94 0.26
C LEU A 120 -6.21 -13.60 0.00
N LEU A 121 -5.19 -12.79 -0.25
CA LEU A 121 -3.84 -13.22 -0.62
C LEU A 121 -2.82 -12.78 0.43
N ARG A 122 -1.87 -13.66 0.75
CA ARG A 122 -0.75 -13.39 1.66
C ARG A 122 0.56 -13.92 1.06
N GLY A 123 1.60 -13.08 1.01
CA GLY A 123 2.94 -13.42 0.49
C GLY A 123 3.76 -14.31 1.44
N TYR A 124 3.60 -14.10 2.75
CA TYR A 124 4.32 -14.79 3.85
C TYR A 124 5.76 -14.29 4.01
N ASP A 125 6.78 -15.13 3.81
CA ASP A 125 8.18 -14.70 3.90
C ASP A 125 8.74 -14.62 2.48
N GLY A 126 9.64 -13.68 2.22
CA GLY A 126 10.27 -13.53 0.91
C GLY A 126 9.95 -12.20 0.26
N SER A 127 10.49 -11.99 -0.94
CA SER A 127 10.16 -10.82 -1.76
C SER A 127 9.18 -11.25 -2.83
N ASP A 128 7.92 -10.99 -2.58
CA ASP A 128 6.79 -11.51 -3.33
C ASP A 128 6.25 -10.51 -4.34
N THR A 129 5.55 -11.04 -5.33
CA THR A 129 4.75 -10.24 -6.25
C THR A 129 3.30 -10.66 -6.12
N ILE A 130 2.43 -9.73 -5.74
CA ILE A 130 1.00 -9.97 -5.57
C ILE A 130 0.23 -9.09 -6.55
N VAL A 131 -0.63 -9.72 -7.35
CA VAL A 131 -1.57 -9.05 -8.25
C VAL A 131 -2.97 -9.48 -7.82
N GLY A 132 -3.78 -8.57 -7.29
CA GLY A 132 -5.16 -8.84 -6.84
C GLY A 132 -6.07 -9.15 -8.03
N GLY A 133 -6.26 -8.17 -8.91
CA GLY A 133 -6.99 -8.35 -10.16
C GLY A 133 -8.22 -7.46 -10.21
N LEU A 134 -9.41 -8.06 -10.25
CA LEU A 134 -10.66 -7.31 -10.07
C LEU A 134 -11.34 -7.83 -8.81
N GLY A 135 -12.16 -7.01 -8.17
CA GLY A 135 -12.82 -7.37 -6.92
C GLY A 135 -12.32 -6.47 -5.80
N ASN A 136 -12.90 -6.61 -4.61
CA ASN A 136 -12.38 -5.93 -3.42
C ASN A 136 -11.45 -6.92 -2.71
N ASP A 137 -10.16 -6.78 -2.96
CA ASP A 137 -9.14 -7.72 -2.55
C ASP A 137 -8.53 -7.32 -1.19
N SER A 138 -8.09 -8.32 -0.43
CA SER A 138 -7.33 -8.16 0.80
C SER A 138 -5.96 -8.78 0.60
N LEU A 139 -4.94 -7.92 0.48
CA LEU A 139 -3.59 -8.28 0.10
C LEU A 139 -2.62 -7.98 1.25
N ASP A 140 -1.86 -8.98 1.65
CA ASP A 140 -0.88 -8.93 2.74
C ASP A 140 0.50 -9.36 2.18
N GLY A 141 1.44 -8.42 2.03
CA GLY A 141 2.78 -8.72 1.50
C GLY A 141 3.53 -9.71 2.39
N GLY A 142 3.55 -9.43 3.68
CA GLY A 142 4.18 -10.27 4.68
C GLY A 142 5.56 -9.72 5.03
N ALA A 143 6.59 -10.54 4.84
CA ALA A 143 7.94 -10.26 5.28
C ALA A 143 8.93 -10.28 4.12
N GLY A 144 9.44 -9.12 3.73
CA GLY A 144 10.46 -8.95 2.72
C GLY A 144 10.10 -7.76 1.84
N ALA A 145 10.88 -7.50 0.80
CA ALA A 145 10.58 -6.40 -0.11
C ALA A 145 9.61 -6.87 -1.18
N ASP A 146 8.36 -6.43 -1.10
CA ASP A 146 7.24 -6.95 -1.90
C ASP A 146 6.78 -5.94 -2.97
N SER A 147 6.12 -6.47 -3.99
CA SER A 147 5.50 -5.69 -5.07
C SER A 147 4.03 -6.07 -5.16
N ILE A 148 3.14 -5.17 -4.75
CA ILE A 148 1.70 -5.39 -4.70
C ILE A 148 0.99 -4.46 -5.68
N THR A 149 0.11 -5.02 -6.50
CA THR A 149 -0.81 -4.29 -7.38
C THR A 149 -2.21 -4.82 -7.12
N ALA A 150 -3.07 -3.99 -6.53
CA ALA A 150 -4.38 -4.43 -6.07
C ALA A 150 -5.36 -4.60 -7.23
N GLY A 151 -5.50 -3.58 -8.08
CA GLY A 151 -6.19 -3.70 -9.35
C GLY A 151 -7.48 -2.89 -9.34
N ALA A 152 -8.61 -3.48 -9.71
CA ALA A 152 -9.88 -2.75 -9.76
C ALA A 152 -10.86 -3.21 -8.69
N GLY A 153 -11.36 -2.27 -7.90
CA GLY A 153 -12.25 -2.49 -6.76
C GLY A 153 -11.71 -1.75 -5.55
N ASN A 154 -12.43 -1.78 -4.43
CA ASN A 154 -11.95 -1.09 -3.22
C ASN A 154 -11.10 -2.08 -2.42
N ASP A 155 -9.79 -1.97 -2.53
CA ASP A 155 -8.85 -2.96 -2.03
C ASP A 155 -8.28 -2.57 -0.66
N VAL A 156 -7.78 -3.56 0.05
CA VAL A 156 -7.02 -3.38 1.28
C VAL A 156 -5.64 -3.99 1.08
N VAL A 157 -4.61 -3.15 1.06
CA VAL A 157 -3.21 -3.55 0.96
C VAL A 157 -2.52 -3.27 2.29
N VAL A 158 -1.88 -4.28 2.87
CA VAL A 158 -1.06 -4.14 4.06
C VAL A 158 0.29 -4.79 3.80
N ASP A 159 1.35 -4.04 4.09
CA ASP A 159 2.70 -4.57 4.11
C ASP A 159 3.43 -4.05 5.36
N ALA A 160 4.12 -4.93 6.07
CA ALA A 160 4.62 -4.62 7.41
C ALA A 160 6.13 -4.43 7.47
N SER A 161 6.88 -4.86 6.45
CA SER A 161 8.34 -4.80 6.47
C SER A 161 8.93 -4.81 5.08
N GLY A 162 10.19 -4.40 4.98
CA GLY A 162 10.91 -4.39 3.70
C GLY A 162 10.58 -3.13 2.90
N ALA A 163 11.34 -2.92 1.83
CA ALA A 163 11.13 -1.76 0.98
C ALA A 163 10.13 -2.11 -0.14
N ASN A 164 8.88 -1.66 -0.03
CA ASN A 164 7.78 -2.19 -0.84
C ASN A 164 7.34 -1.25 -1.96
N TYR A 165 6.67 -1.85 -2.95
CA TYR A 165 6.03 -1.13 -4.05
C TYR A 165 4.53 -1.46 -4.04
N LEU A 166 3.70 -0.51 -3.61
CA LEU A 166 2.27 -0.73 -3.33
C LEU A 166 1.40 0.12 -4.25
N ARG A 167 0.50 -0.51 -5.01
CA ARG A 167 -0.42 0.16 -5.93
C ARG A 167 -1.87 -0.23 -5.66
N GLY A 168 -2.73 0.77 -5.43
CA GLY A 168 -4.18 0.61 -5.34
C GLY A 168 -4.81 0.34 -6.70
N ASP A 169 -4.53 1.23 -7.65
CA ASP A 169 -5.07 1.25 -9.03
C ASP A 169 -6.48 1.86 -9.11
N ASP A 170 -7.53 1.13 -9.48
CA ASP A 170 -8.87 1.69 -9.71
C ASP A 170 -9.79 1.36 -8.53
N GLY A 171 -10.12 2.31 -7.66
CA GLY A 171 -11.02 2.09 -6.53
C GLY A 171 -10.81 3.07 -5.39
N ASN A 172 -11.54 2.92 -4.29
CA ASN A 172 -11.22 3.64 -3.06
C ASN A 172 -10.45 2.68 -2.15
N ASP A 173 -9.14 2.74 -2.23
CA ASP A 173 -8.25 1.75 -1.64
C ASP A 173 -7.78 2.18 -0.25
N ILE A 174 -7.41 1.18 0.56
CA ILE A 174 -6.74 1.40 1.83
C ILE A 174 -5.38 0.74 1.76
N ILE A 175 -4.33 1.54 1.73
CA ILE A 175 -2.94 1.08 1.63
C ILE A 175 -2.20 1.42 2.91
N ARG A 176 -1.52 0.44 3.49
CA ARG A 176 -0.65 0.62 4.66
C ARG A 176 0.72 0.02 4.34
N GLY A 177 1.71 0.89 4.22
CA GLY A 177 3.11 0.53 4.29
C GLY A 177 3.51 0.16 5.72
N GLY A 178 4.78 -0.19 5.85
CA GLY A 178 5.38 -0.82 7.00
C GLY A 178 6.66 -0.11 7.40
N ALA A 179 7.64 -0.90 7.84
CA ALA A 179 8.96 -0.37 8.12
C ALA A 179 9.84 -0.34 6.87
N GLU A 180 10.80 0.59 6.81
CA GLU A 180 11.74 0.81 5.69
C GLU A 180 11.16 1.76 4.63
N PHE A 181 11.60 1.69 3.38
CA PHE A 181 11.16 2.63 2.34
C PHE A 181 10.00 2.03 1.55
N ASP A 182 8.84 2.66 1.58
CA ASP A 182 7.68 2.25 0.78
C ASP A 182 7.37 3.27 -0.32
N ASP A 183 7.18 2.76 -1.55
CA ASP A 183 6.67 3.50 -2.69
C ASP A 183 5.18 3.17 -2.87
N ILE A 184 4.31 4.08 -2.44
CA ILE A 184 2.86 3.92 -2.38
C ILE A 184 2.17 4.86 -3.39
N ASN A 185 1.23 4.33 -4.16
CA ASN A 185 0.38 5.13 -5.04
C ASN A 185 -1.06 4.58 -5.08
N GLY A 186 -2.04 5.40 -4.70
CA GLY A 186 -3.47 5.08 -4.76
C GLY A 186 -3.98 4.94 -6.18
N ASN A 187 -3.57 5.85 -7.06
CA ASN A 187 -3.96 6.02 -8.46
C ASN A 187 -5.35 6.65 -8.69
N VAL A 188 -6.45 5.89 -8.72
CA VAL A 188 -7.77 6.40 -9.14
C VAL A 188 -8.84 6.05 -8.13
N GLY A 189 -9.33 7.06 -7.42
CA GLY A 189 -10.47 7.01 -6.52
C GLY A 189 -10.14 7.72 -5.21
N ASN A 190 -11.00 7.65 -4.20
CA ASN A 190 -10.73 8.37 -2.94
C ASN A 190 -9.94 7.43 -2.02
N ASP A 191 -8.63 7.48 -2.11
CA ASP A 191 -7.74 6.53 -1.48
C ASP A 191 -7.35 6.97 -0.07
N THR A 192 -7.01 6.00 0.78
CA THR A 192 -6.41 6.23 2.09
C THR A 192 -5.09 5.50 2.17
N ALA A 193 -3.98 6.24 2.27
CA ALA A 193 -2.64 5.68 2.29
C ALA A 193 -1.84 6.14 3.52
N PHE A 194 -1.10 5.22 4.10
CA PHE A 194 -0.20 5.43 5.23
C PHE A 194 1.18 4.88 4.88
N GLY A 195 2.24 5.70 4.93
CA GLY A 195 3.63 5.28 4.71
C GLY A 195 4.09 4.32 5.80
N GLY A 196 4.01 4.78 7.05
CA GLY A 196 4.43 4.01 8.22
C GLY A 196 5.80 4.50 8.71
N PRO A 197 6.57 3.68 9.43
CA PRO A 197 7.94 4.03 9.80
C PRO A 197 8.92 3.90 8.61
N GLY A 198 9.39 5.01 8.06
CA GLY A 198 10.13 4.96 6.81
C GLY A 198 10.49 6.34 6.30
N ASP A 199 11.29 6.41 5.24
CA ASP A 199 11.43 7.66 4.47
C ASP A 199 10.60 7.48 3.19
N ASP A 200 9.27 7.52 3.29
CA ASP A 200 8.34 6.93 2.33
C ASP A 200 7.92 7.88 1.22
N TRP A 201 7.46 7.32 0.10
CA TRP A 201 6.77 8.05 -0.96
C TRP A 201 5.30 7.68 -0.97
N VAL A 202 4.43 8.62 -0.60
CA VAL A 202 2.98 8.42 -0.51
C VAL A 202 2.28 9.33 -1.51
N VAL A 203 1.68 8.72 -2.52
CA VAL A 203 1.01 9.44 -3.62
C VAL A 203 -0.46 9.05 -3.68
N GLY A 204 -1.35 10.05 -3.73
CA GLY A 204 -2.80 9.84 -3.85
C GLY A 204 -3.20 9.45 -5.27
N GLY A 205 -3.21 10.42 -6.18
CA GLY A 205 -3.41 10.18 -7.60
C GLY A 205 -4.51 11.04 -8.19
N LYS A 206 -5.73 10.50 -8.29
CA LYS A 206 -6.91 11.23 -8.76
C LYS A 206 -8.02 11.06 -7.75
N ASP A 207 -8.88 12.08 -7.70
CA ASP A 207 -10.00 12.17 -6.76
C ASP A 207 -9.49 12.51 -5.35
N ASN A 208 -10.33 12.48 -4.32
CA ASN A 208 -9.98 13.14 -3.05
C ASN A 208 -9.34 12.13 -2.09
N ASP A 209 -8.04 12.28 -1.86
CA ASP A 209 -7.23 11.32 -1.13
C ASP A 209 -6.96 11.75 0.33
N SER A 210 -6.69 10.76 1.18
CA SER A 210 -6.26 10.94 2.57
C SER A 210 -4.92 10.25 2.77
N LEU A 211 -3.85 11.03 2.87
CA LEU A 211 -2.46 10.55 2.83
C LEU A 211 -1.72 10.93 4.11
N SER A 212 -0.94 10.00 4.65
CA SER A 212 -0.03 10.20 5.79
C SER A 212 1.34 9.60 5.46
N GLY A 213 2.41 10.38 5.61
CA GLY A 213 3.79 9.84 5.62
C GLY A 213 4.06 8.99 6.87
N ASP A 214 3.48 9.41 7.99
CA ASP A 214 3.67 8.85 9.34
C ASP A 214 5.03 9.21 9.96
N ALA A 215 6.06 8.36 9.89
CA ALA A 215 7.29 8.61 10.65
C ALA A 215 8.56 8.38 9.85
N GLY A 216 9.30 9.45 9.63
CA GLY A 216 10.59 9.54 8.95
C GLY A 216 10.51 10.64 7.89
N ALA A 217 11.49 10.76 7.00
CA ALA A 217 11.53 11.88 6.06
C ALA A 217 10.77 11.56 4.77
N ASP A 218 9.52 11.97 4.70
CA ASP A 218 8.56 11.48 3.72
C ASP A 218 8.35 12.45 2.54
N LEU A 219 7.89 11.89 1.42
CA LEU A 219 7.28 12.64 0.33
C LEU A 219 5.81 12.27 0.27
N VAL A 220 4.93 13.24 0.54
CA VAL A 220 3.48 13.07 0.45
C VAL A 220 2.93 13.98 -0.64
N TYR A 221 2.20 13.42 -1.61
CA TYR A 221 1.69 14.18 -2.75
C TYR A 221 0.29 13.75 -3.21
N GLY A 222 -0.70 14.64 -3.06
CA GLY A 222 -2.11 14.40 -3.41
C GLY A 222 -2.37 14.26 -4.92
N ASN A 223 -1.74 15.12 -5.73
CA ASN A 223 -1.91 15.26 -7.18
C ASN A 223 -3.21 15.96 -7.63
N LEU A 224 -4.31 15.24 -7.83
CA LEU A 224 -5.54 15.77 -8.44
C LEU A 224 -6.73 15.48 -7.52
N GLY A 225 -7.32 16.50 -6.91
CA GLY A 225 -8.44 16.27 -6.01
C GLY A 225 -8.40 17.27 -4.86
N ASN A 226 -9.39 17.23 -3.97
CA ASN A 226 -9.31 17.99 -2.72
C ASN A 226 -8.72 17.07 -1.67
N ASP A 227 -7.40 17.04 -1.58
CA ASP A 227 -6.66 16.04 -0.83
C ASP A 227 -6.42 16.50 0.61
N THR A 228 -6.23 15.52 1.50
CA THR A 228 -5.67 15.75 2.84
C THR A 228 -4.34 15.04 2.91
N CYS A 229 -3.25 15.82 2.97
CA CYS A 229 -1.88 15.34 3.02
C CYS A 229 -1.24 15.71 4.37
N ASP A 230 -0.75 14.71 5.10
CA ASP A 230 -0.04 14.87 6.37
C ASP A 230 1.36 14.26 6.25
N GLY A 231 2.42 15.04 6.50
CA GLY A 231 3.81 14.55 6.49
C GLY A 231 4.06 13.62 7.66
N GLY A 232 3.81 14.10 8.88
CA GLY A 232 3.90 13.30 10.10
C GLY A 232 5.08 13.71 10.98
N GLU A 233 5.89 12.75 11.45
CA GLU A 233 7.14 13.00 12.16
C GLU A 233 8.32 12.94 11.19
N GLY A 234 9.08 14.01 11.00
CA GLY A 234 10.22 14.00 10.08
C GLY A 234 10.47 15.35 9.43
N ASP A 235 11.51 15.44 8.62
CA ASP A 235 11.70 16.61 7.76
C ASP A 235 11.09 16.27 6.38
N ASP A 236 9.83 16.68 6.16
CA ASP A 236 8.99 16.14 5.08
C ASP A 236 8.88 17.05 3.86
N ILE A 237 8.45 16.47 2.73
CA ILE A 237 7.99 17.19 1.54
C ILE A 237 6.51 16.88 1.33
N VAL A 238 5.64 17.82 1.68
CA VAL A 238 4.19 17.65 1.61
C VAL A 238 3.61 18.58 0.55
N ARG A 239 2.93 17.99 -0.44
CA ARG A 239 2.33 18.70 -1.57
C ARG A 239 0.86 18.33 -1.74
N GLY A 240 -0.01 19.33 -1.86
CA GLY A 240 -1.43 19.16 -2.16
C GLY A 240 -1.60 18.70 -3.62
N GLY A 241 -1.45 19.62 -4.55
CA GLY A 241 -1.47 19.31 -5.99
C GLY A 241 -2.36 20.26 -6.75
N GLN A 242 -3.45 19.76 -7.32
CA GLN A 242 -4.46 20.56 -7.99
C GLN A 242 -5.77 20.44 -7.22
N ASP A 243 -6.54 21.53 -7.22
CA ASP A 243 -7.79 21.71 -6.47
C ASP A 243 -7.50 22.14 -5.02
N ASN A 244 -8.44 22.03 -4.08
CA ASN A 244 -8.29 22.71 -2.77
C ASN A 244 -7.93 21.72 -1.67
N ASP A 245 -6.69 21.79 -1.24
CA ASP A 245 -6.08 20.78 -0.38
C ASP A 245 -5.96 21.24 1.07
N VAL A 246 -5.86 20.26 1.96
CA VAL A 246 -5.38 20.43 3.33
C VAL A 246 -4.00 19.80 3.41
N VAL A 247 -2.97 20.62 3.64
CA VAL A 247 -1.57 20.18 3.67
C VAL A 247 -0.98 20.45 5.04
N ILE A 248 -0.45 19.42 5.69
CA ILE A 248 0.08 19.45 7.04
C ILE A 248 1.52 18.94 6.97
N GLY A 249 2.50 19.76 7.38
CA GLY A 249 3.91 19.37 7.49
C GLY A 249 4.08 18.34 8.60
N GLY A 250 3.85 18.77 9.84
CA GLY A 250 3.88 17.88 10.99
C GLY A 250 4.98 18.29 11.97
N ALA A 251 5.84 17.37 12.37
CA ALA A 251 6.92 17.64 13.30
C ALA A 251 8.28 17.49 12.62
N GLY A 252 9.00 18.58 12.46
CA GLY A 252 10.31 18.65 11.83
C GLY A 252 10.39 19.90 10.96
N ASN A 253 11.35 19.96 10.04
CA ASN A 253 11.52 21.12 9.17
C ASN A 253 10.98 20.78 7.78
N ASP A 254 9.75 21.18 7.53
CA ASP A 254 8.99 20.67 6.39
C ASP A 254 9.03 21.61 5.20
N PHE A 255 8.91 21.04 4.00
CA PHE A 255 8.53 21.77 2.80
C PHE A 255 7.04 21.53 2.52
N VAL A 256 6.24 22.60 2.59
CA VAL A 256 4.79 22.55 2.46
C VAL A 256 4.34 23.39 1.26
N SER A 257 3.63 22.77 0.31
CA SER A 257 3.09 23.45 -0.88
C SER A 257 1.67 22.97 -1.18
N GLY A 258 0.70 23.88 -1.22
CA GLY A 258 -0.64 23.59 -1.75
C GLY A 258 -0.65 23.36 -3.27
N ASP A 259 0.37 23.89 -3.95
CA ASP A 259 0.48 23.94 -5.41
C ASP A 259 -0.63 24.77 -6.08
N LYS A 260 -1.55 24.16 -6.83
CA LYS A 260 -2.60 24.87 -7.57
C LYS A 260 -3.95 24.67 -6.91
N GLY A 261 -4.43 25.69 -6.22
CA GLY A 261 -5.59 25.49 -5.38
C GLY A 261 -5.96 26.71 -4.59
N SER A 262 -6.92 26.53 -3.69
CA SER A 262 -7.08 27.46 -2.57
C SER A 262 -6.92 26.65 -1.30
N ASP A 263 -5.66 26.49 -0.90
CA ASP A 263 -5.26 25.45 0.03
C ASP A 263 -5.21 25.95 1.47
N THR A 264 -5.31 25.02 2.41
CA THR A 264 -5.06 25.29 3.83
C THR A 264 -3.81 24.54 4.24
N MET A 265 -2.80 25.28 4.69
CA MET A 265 -1.49 24.76 5.05
C MET A 265 -1.18 24.98 6.53
N THR A 266 -0.56 23.98 7.15
CA THR A 266 -0.03 24.02 8.52
C THR A 266 1.38 23.45 8.47
N GLY A 267 2.37 24.16 9.03
CA GLY A 267 3.75 23.67 9.09
C GLY A 267 3.93 22.69 10.24
N GLY A 268 3.36 23.02 11.39
CA GLY A 268 3.47 22.25 12.62
C GLY A 268 4.66 22.72 13.44
N ALA A 269 5.55 21.82 13.84
CA ALA A 269 6.63 22.12 14.77
C ALA A 269 8.00 22.03 14.08
N GLY A 270 8.65 23.17 13.87
CA GLY A 270 10.02 23.24 13.38
C GLY A 270 10.21 24.44 12.47
N ALA A 271 11.24 24.43 11.63
CA ALA A 271 11.53 25.56 10.75
C ALA A 271 11.05 25.30 9.33
N ASP A 272 9.80 25.65 9.05
CA ASP A 272 9.12 25.20 7.83
C ASP A 272 9.29 26.15 6.65
N ILE A 273 9.12 25.60 5.45
CA ILE A 273 9.11 26.34 4.19
C ILE A 273 7.74 26.20 3.55
N PHE A 274 7.00 27.30 3.51
CA PHE A 274 5.76 27.40 2.76
C PHE A 274 6.05 27.90 1.34
N HIS A 275 5.76 27.08 0.34
CA HIS A 275 5.98 27.42 -1.07
C HIS A 275 4.70 27.92 -1.73
N SER A 276 4.82 28.94 -2.59
CA SER A 276 3.72 29.40 -3.46
C SER A 276 4.28 30.21 -4.65
N PHE A 277 3.45 30.43 -5.67
CA PHE A 277 3.86 31.03 -6.93
C PHE A 277 2.73 31.83 -7.59
N GLY A 278 3.06 32.48 -8.72
CA GLY A 278 2.21 33.50 -9.35
C GLY A 278 0.79 33.04 -9.71
N ASP A 279 0.55 31.77 -10.03
CA ASP A 279 -0.77 31.21 -10.35
C ASP A 279 -1.20 30.06 -9.41
N ALA A 280 -0.65 30.01 -8.18
CA ALA A 280 -1.00 29.00 -7.18
C ALA A 280 -2.49 29.06 -6.80
N GLY A 281 -3.04 30.25 -6.61
CA GLY A 281 -4.43 30.46 -6.20
C GLY A 281 -4.49 31.18 -4.85
N ILE A 282 -5.32 30.77 -3.89
CA ILE A 282 -5.45 31.49 -2.61
C ILE A 282 -5.17 30.55 -1.43
N ASP A 283 -3.93 30.62 -0.94
CA ASP A 283 -3.45 29.71 0.07
C ASP A 283 -3.53 30.35 1.45
N ARG A 284 -3.81 29.54 2.48
CA ARG A 284 -3.92 29.97 3.87
C ARG A 284 -2.96 29.19 4.75
N VAL A 285 -1.95 29.85 5.27
CA VAL A 285 -1.05 29.27 6.28
C VAL A 285 -1.58 29.59 7.66
N THR A 286 -1.82 28.57 8.49
CA THR A 286 -2.61 28.73 9.73
C THR A 286 -1.80 28.93 11.00
N ASP A 287 -0.50 28.63 10.97
CA ASP A 287 0.37 28.56 12.16
C ASP A 287 1.73 29.25 12.03
N PHE A 288 2.01 29.87 10.88
CA PHE A 288 3.30 30.50 10.56
C PHE A 288 3.98 31.23 11.75
N HIS A 289 5.15 30.75 12.16
CA HIS A 289 5.89 31.19 13.34
C HIS A 289 7.37 31.48 13.06
N VAL A 290 7.71 32.78 12.88
CA VAL A 290 9.10 33.22 12.64
C VAL A 290 10.09 32.81 13.73
N ALA A 291 9.64 32.62 14.98
CA ALA A 291 10.56 32.22 16.05
C ALA A 291 10.96 30.74 15.99
N GLU A 292 10.19 29.91 15.29
CA GLU A 292 10.48 28.49 15.05
C GLU A 292 11.37 28.34 13.81
N GLY A 293 11.23 29.25 12.83
CA GLY A 293 12.15 29.38 11.71
C GLY A 293 11.45 29.47 10.36
N ASP A 294 10.13 29.55 10.38
CA ASP A 294 9.28 29.51 9.20
C ASP A 294 9.58 30.61 8.19
N ARG A 295 9.55 30.21 6.93
CA ARG A 295 9.80 31.08 5.79
C ARG A 295 8.85 30.76 4.65
N VAL A 296 8.57 31.79 3.86
CA VAL A 296 7.85 31.67 2.59
C VAL A 296 8.87 31.65 1.46
N MET A 297 8.78 30.61 0.63
CA MET A 297 9.53 30.50 -0.62
C MET A 297 8.63 30.88 -1.79
N LEU A 298 9.08 31.82 -2.60
CA LEU A 298 8.44 32.17 -3.88
C LEU A 298 9.33 31.75 -5.04
N ASP A 299 8.71 31.36 -6.15
CA ASP A 299 9.43 31.03 -7.38
C ASP A 299 10.29 32.21 -7.88
N PRO A 300 11.51 31.96 -8.40
CA PRO A 300 12.39 33.02 -8.90
C PRO A 300 11.74 33.93 -9.94
N GLY A 301 11.80 35.25 -9.70
CA GLY A 301 11.19 36.25 -10.56
C GLY A 301 9.72 36.54 -10.29
N THR A 302 9.10 35.88 -9.30
CA THR A 302 7.73 36.19 -8.85
C THR A 302 7.68 37.61 -8.31
N GLN A 303 6.94 38.48 -8.99
CA GLN A 303 6.68 39.83 -8.49
C GLN A 303 5.57 39.78 -7.44
N TYR A 304 5.79 40.36 -6.26
CA TYR A 304 4.83 40.33 -5.17
C TYR A 304 4.72 41.66 -4.43
N SER A 305 3.67 41.78 -3.63
CA SER A 305 3.45 42.85 -2.66
C SER A 305 2.90 42.27 -1.37
N VAL A 306 3.26 42.88 -0.23
CA VAL A 306 2.81 42.43 1.09
C VAL A 306 1.92 43.51 1.71
N SER A 307 0.81 43.10 2.30
CA SER A 307 -0.15 44.00 2.96
C SER A 307 -0.70 43.36 4.24
N GLN A 308 -1.09 44.18 5.21
CA GLN A 308 -1.82 43.72 6.39
C GLN A 308 -3.33 43.88 6.15
N ILE A 309 -4.11 42.83 6.41
CA ILE A 309 -5.58 42.87 6.40
C ILE A 309 -6.09 42.32 7.73
N GLY A 310 -6.62 43.20 8.59
CA GLY A 310 -7.05 42.79 9.93
C GLY A 310 -5.87 42.23 10.74
N SER A 311 -6.00 40.98 11.20
CA SER A 311 -4.95 40.23 11.91
C SER A 311 -3.97 39.51 10.99
N ASP A 312 -4.21 39.50 9.67
CA ASP A 312 -3.55 38.58 8.74
C ASP A 312 -2.58 39.34 7.84
N THR A 313 -1.44 38.72 7.52
CA THR A 313 -0.50 39.23 6.52
C THR A 313 -0.79 38.57 5.20
N VAL A 314 -0.97 39.36 4.15
CA VAL A 314 -1.35 38.89 2.81
C VAL A 314 -0.26 39.23 1.81
N ILE A 315 0.28 38.20 1.17
CA ILE A 315 1.24 38.25 0.07
C ILE A 315 0.46 38.13 -1.23
N ASN A 316 0.41 39.18 -2.03
CA ASN A 316 -0.23 39.18 -3.35
C ASN A 316 0.83 39.06 -4.44
N MET A 317 0.66 38.10 -5.33
CA MET A 317 1.60 37.81 -6.41
C MET A 317 1.03 38.22 -7.77
N VAL A 318 1.90 38.69 -8.66
CA VAL A 318 1.54 38.94 -10.05
C VAL A 318 1.30 37.59 -10.74
N GLY A 319 0.08 37.40 -11.23
CA GLY A 319 -0.39 36.14 -11.83
C GLY A 319 -1.74 35.67 -11.26
N GLY A 320 -2.10 36.17 -10.08
CA GLY A 320 -3.37 35.86 -9.40
C GLY A 320 -3.21 35.13 -8.07
N GLY A 321 -2.02 34.57 -7.80
CA GLY A 321 -1.66 33.89 -6.56
C GLY A 321 -1.66 34.82 -5.34
N GLN A 322 -2.10 34.28 -4.22
CA GLN A 322 -2.16 34.95 -2.94
C GLN A 322 -1.85 33.95 -1.83
N MET A 323 -0.98 34.33 -0.89
CA MET A 323 -0.78 33.58 0.35
C MET A 323 -1.18 34.44 1.54
N VAL A 324 -2.03 33.90 2.41
CA VAL A 324 -2.52 34.53 3.63
C VAL A 324 -1.89 33.85 4.83
N LEU A 325 -1.05 34.58 5.58
CA LEU A 325 -0.55 34.17 6.88
C LEU A 325 -1.58 34.56 7.94
N VAL A 326 -2.37 33.59 8.39
CA VAL A 326 -3.53 33.79 9.26
C VAL A 326 -3.08 34.16 10.67
N GLY A 327 -3.61 35.25 11.22
CA GLY A 327 -3.26 35.70 12.57
C GLY A 327 -1.84 36.28 12.72
N VAL A 328 -1.08 36.40 11.63
CA VAL A 328 0.28 36.94 11.63
C VAL A 328 0.29 38.42 11.29
N THR A 329 0.83 39.24 12.19
CA THR A 329 1.00 40.68 11.95
C THR A 329 2.31 40.99 11.26
N MET A 330 2.34 41.96 10.35
CA MET A 330 3.58 42.42 9.71
C MET A 330 4.62 42.92 10.73
N SER A 331 4.18 43.39 11.91
CA SER A 331 5.08 43.80 12.99
C SER A 331 5.78 42.64 13.70
N SER A 332 5.23 41.42 13.65
CA SER A 332 5.88 40.22 14.20
C SER A 332 6.85 39.57 13.20
N LEU A 333 6.77 39.94 11.93
CA LEU A 333 7.69 39.48 10.90
C LEU A 333 9.00 40.25 10.99
N SER A 334 10.09 39.55 11.31
CA SER A 334 11.44 40.12 11.39
C SER A 334 12.42 39.30 10.55
N GLY A 335 13.51 39.92 10.09
CA GLY A 335 14.50 39.24 9.25
C GLY A 335 14.00 38.94 7.84
N THR A 336 14.60 37.92 7.21
CA THR A 336 14.27 37.48 5.85
C THR A 336 13.32 36.29 5.91
N TRP A 337 12.02 36.58 5.96
CA TRP A 337 10.94 35.59 6.05
C TRP A 337 10.31 35.25 4.69
N ILE A 338 10.61 36.03 3.64
CA ILE A 338 10.35 35.65 2.23
C ILE A 338 11.69 35.52 1.51
N PHE A 339 11.85 34.51 0.66
CA PHE A 339 13.00 34.35 -0.23
C PHE A 339 12.62 33.74 -1.59
N GLY A 340 13.59 33.62 -2.49
CA GLY A 340 13.44 32.96 -3.80
C GLY A 340 13.11 33.90 -4.96
N ALA A 341 12.19 34.86 -4.75
CA ALA A 341 11.74 35.85 -5.74
C ALA A 341 12.82 36.79 -6.30
#